data_AF-A0A4Q0AHH7-F1
#
_entry.id   AF-A0A4Q0AHH7-F1
#
_cell.length_a   1.000
_cell.length_b   1.000
_cell.length_c   1.000
_cell.angle_alpha   90.00
_cell.angle_beta   90.00
_cell.angle_gamma   90.00
#
_symmetry.space_group_name_H-M   'P 1'
#
loop_
_entity.id
_entity.type
_entity.pdbx_description
1 polymer ?
#
loop_
_entity_poly.entity_id
_entity_poly.type
_entity_poly.pdbx_seq_one_letter_code
_entity_poly.pdbx_strand_id
1 'polypeptide(L)'
;MGIHFSASFRMDSQRGFTIIETMLVLAVTGLLIVTLLVGVGASINNQRYKDSVVSLKSLLQSQYAMANDVTNTRNANWTCNSSAQPVAVSNGTAPGQSDCVFIGRYLSIVDGAIASATIIGYENSTAAAPNDIAEINNNYTLGISTDSINTSTMEWGSAIAWPTSGTEAKSPTKPRSIAILVLRSPSSGTSYTFTSDTVYDINTITSASLKAMLVVSTNAVPGQMQRTLCVDANGATVPEKIAVYIGQAASDASAIETRTNATTQSLGGDTKC
;
A
#
# COMPACT_ATOMS: atom_id res chain seq x y z
N MET A 1 65.17 26.70 -63.92
CA MET A 1 64.91 25.25 -63.90
C MET A 1 63.82 25.02 -62.87
N GLY A 2 62.55 25.07 -63.30
CA GLY A 2 61.38 25.08 -62.43
C GLY A 2 60.84 23.67 -62.23
N ILE A 3 60.69 23.29 -60.95
CA ILE A 3 60.17 22.01 -60.48
C ILE A 3 58.65 21.98 -60.69
N HIS A 4 58.17 21.07 -61.55
CA HIS A 4 56.75 20.80 -61.76
C HIS A 4 56.24 19.87 -60.65
N PHE A 5 55.39 20.39 -59.76
CA PHE A 5 54.68 19.60 -58.75
C PHE A 5 53.35 19.14 -59.37
N SER A 6 53.23 17.84 -59.70
CA SER A 6 51.97 17.24 -60.15
C SER A 6 51.25 16.68 -58.92
N ALA A 7 50.18 17.36 -58.49
CA ALA A 7 49.29 16.85 -57.46
C ALA A 7 48.36 15.79 -58.09
N SER A 8 48.58 14.52 -57.73
CA SER A 8 47.69 13.41 -58.05
C SER A 8 46.48 13.44 -57.11
N PHE A 9 45.32 13.84 -57.64
CA PHE A 9 44.04 13.72 -56.96
C PHE A 9 43.56 12.27 -57.12
N ARG A 10 43.69 11.44 -56.08
CA ARG A 10 43.03 10.12 -56.04
C ARG A 10 41.53 10.33 -55.92
N MET A 11 40.78 10.06 -56.98
CA MET A 11 39.34 9.83 -56.92
C MET A 11 39.11 8.46 -56.27
N ASP A 12 38.71 8.46 -54.99
CA ASP A 12 38.07 7.29 -54.39
C ASP A 12 36.75 7.05 -55.13
N SER A 13 36.64 5.88 -55.77
CA SER A 13 35.43 5.45 -56.46
C SER A 13 34.30 5.30 -55.44
N GLN A 14 33.32 6.21 -55.46
CA GLN A 14 32.07 6.06 -54.73
C GLN A 14 31.32 4.85 -55.27
N ARG A 15 31.43 3.71 -54.59
CA ARG A 15 30.64 2.51 -54.86
C ARG A 15 29.24 2.74 -54.29
N GLY A 16 28.21 2.76 -55.14
CA GLY A 16 26.81 2.79 -54.72
C GLY A 16 26.40 1.47 -54.07
N PHE A 17 25.55 1.54 -53.05
CA PHE A 17 24.95 0.37 -52.40
C PHE A 17 23.96 -0.32 -53.34
N THR A 18 23.97 -1.66 -53.36
CA THR A 18 22.98 -2.42 -54.15
C THR A 18 21.64 -2.47 -53.42
N ILE A 19 20.54 -2.65 -54.18
CA ILE A 19 19.19 -2.81 -53.61
C ILE A 19 19.14 -4.00 -52.64
N ILE A 20 19.90 -5.07 -52.91
CA ILE A 20 19.96 -6.26 -52.04
C ILE A 20 20.62 -5.91 -50.70
N GLU A 21 21.71 -5.15 -50.72
CA GLU A 21 22.44 -4.73 -49.52
C GLU A 21 21.61 -3.80 -48.64
N THR A 22 20.90 -2.83 -49.24
CA THR A 22 20.02 -1.94 -48.47
C THR A 22 18.85 -2.70 -47.86
N MET A 23 18.24 -3.65 -48.58
CA MET A 23 17.17 -4.49 -48.04
C MET A 23 17.65 -5.41 -46.90
N LEU A 24 18.88 -5.94 -46.99
CA LEU A 24 19.47 -6.75 -45.93
C LEU A 24 19.75 -5.92 -44.67
N VAL A 25 20.30 -4.70 -44.82
CA VAL A 25 20.51 -3.79 -43.69
C VAL A 25 19.18 -3.40 -43.05
N LEU A 26 18.14 -3.11 -43.83
CA LEU A 26 16.81 -2.81 -43.31
C LEU A 26 16.18 -4.00 -42.59
N ALA A 27 16.35 -5.21 -43.10
CA ALA A 27 15.85 -6.42 -42.45
C ALA A 27 16.54 -6.66 -41.09
N VAL A 28 17.87 -6.52 -41.04
CA VAL A 28 18.63 -6.71 -39.79
C VAL A 28 18.33 -5.61 -38.78
N THR A 29 18.31 -4.33 -39.21
CA THR A 29 17.97 -3.21 -38.32
C THR A 29 16.54 -3.29 -37.82
N GLY A 30 15.58 -3.66 -38.68
CA GLY A 30 14.20 -3.92 -38.30
C GLY A 30 14.08 -5.02 -37.25
N LEU A 31 14.76 -6.15 -37.45
CA LEU A 31 14.79 -7.25 -36.47
C LEU A 31 15.37 -6.80 -35.12
N LEU A 32 16.49 -6.09 -35.13
CA LEU A 32 17.12 -5.58 -33.91
C LEU A 32 16.20 -4.63 -33.15
N ILE A 33 15.50 -3.72 -33.84
CA ILE A 33 14.55 -2.80 -33.22
C ILE A 33 13.40 -3.59 -32.56
N VAL A 34 12.83 -4.57 -33.24
CA VAL A 34 11.75 -5.40 -32.68
C VAL A 34 12.21 -6.13 -31.42
N THR A 35 13.40 -6.74 -31.45
CA THR A 35 13.95 -7.42 -30.26
C THR A 35 14.19 -6.47 -29.08
N LEU A 36 14.66 -5.26 -29.36
CA LEU A 36 14.87 -4.24 -28.34
C LEU A 36 13.54 -3.78 -27.73
N LEU A 37 12.51 -3.55 -28.56
CA LEU A 37 11.19 -3.13 -28.09
C LEU A 37 10.55 -4.18 -27.17
N VAL A 38 10.66 -5.47 -27.51
CA VAL A 38 10.15 -6.56 -26.66
C VAL A 38 10.92 -6.61 -25.33
N GLY A 39 12.25 -6.51 -25.36
CA GLY A 39 13.07 -6.52 -24.15
C GLY A 39 12.78 -5.33 -23.22
N VAL A 40 12.61 -4.14 -23.79
CA VAL A 40 12.29 -2.91 -23.05
C VAL A 40 10.89 -3.01 -22.43
N GLY A 41 9.90 -3.51 -23.16
CA GLY A 41 8.54 -3.68 -22.64
C GLY A 41 8.48 -4.62 -21.43
N ALA A 42 9.18 -5.75 -21.47
CA ALA A 42 9.25 -6.68 -20.34
C ALA A 42 9.96 -6.06 -19.12
N SER A 43 11.05 -5.31 -19.35
CA SER A 43 11.78 -4.61 -18.29
C SER A 43 10.93 -3.55 -17.59
N ILE A 44 10.22 -2.73 -18.37
CA ILE A 44 9.33 -1.68 -17.84
C ILE A 44 8.22 -2.31 -16.98
N ASN A 45 7.57 -3.37 -17.47
CA ASN A 45 6.49 -4.03 -16.73
C ASN A 45 6.97 -4.59 -15.38
N ASN A 46 8.18 -5.14 -15.34
CA ASN A 46 8.78 -5.63 -14.10
C ASN A 46 9.12 -4.48 -13.13
N GLN A 47 9.61 -3.34 -13.63
CA GLN A 47 9.87 -2.16 -12.80
C GLN A 47 8.57 -1.61 -12.20
N ARG A 48 7.55 -1.40 -13.05
CA ARG A 48 6.23 -0.95 -12.61
C ARG A 48 5.66 -1.83 -11.51
N TYR A 49 5.76 -3.15 -11.68
CA TYR A 49 5.32 -4.11 -10.68
C TYR A 49 6.05 -3.96 -9.34
N LYS A 50 7.39 -3.88 -9.37
CA LYS A 50 8.20 -3.70 -8.17
C LYS A 50 7.89 -2.37 -7.48
N ASP A 51 7.70 -1.30 -8.25
CA ASP A 51 7.34 0.02 -7.73
C ASP A 51 5.97 -0.03 -7.04
N SER A 52 4.97 -0.70 -7.63
CA SER A 52 3.66 -0.90 -7.00
C SER A 52 3.76 -1.65 -5.67
N VAL A 53 4.55 -2.72 -5.61
CA VAL A 53 4.75 -3.51 -4.39
C VAL A 53 5.46 -2.70 -3.31
N VAL A 54 6.54 -2.00 -3.67
CA VAL A 54 7.34 -1.18 -2.74
C VAL A 54 6.53 0.02 -2.25
N SER A 55 5.77 0.66 -3.13
CA SER A 55 4.86 1.77 -2.79
C SER A 55 3.78 1.31 -1.81
N LEU A 56 3.14 0.16 -2.06
CA LEU A 56 2.16 -0.41 -1.14
C LEU A 56 2.78 -0.72 0.24
N LYS A 57 3.96 -1.35 0.28
CA LYS A 57 4.69 -1.60 1.53
C LYS A 57 4.96 -0.29 2.27
N SER A 58 5.51 0.71 1.58
CA SER A 58 5.86 2.02 2.15
C SER A 58 4.63 2.74 2.71
N LEU A 59 3.51 2.69 1.98
CA LEU A 59 2.24 3.24 2.44
C LEU A 59 1.79 2.57 3.75
N LEU A 60 1.77 1.24 3.82
CA LEU A 60 1.41 0.52 5.04
C LEU A 60 2.33 0.94 6.19
N GLN A 61 3.64 0.88 5.99
CA GLN A 61 4.64 1.28 7.00
C GLN A 61 4.45 2.71 7.48
N SER A 62 4.12 3.64 6.57
CA SER A 62 3.79 5.02 6.91
C SER A 62 2.54 5.12 7.79
N GLN A 63 1.49 4.32 7.53
CA GLN A 63 0.30 4.31 8.39
C GLN A 63 0.63 3.83 9.81
N TYR A 64 1.51 2.84 9.97
CA TYR A 64 2.00 2.42 11.29
C TYR A 64 2.81 3.50 11.99
N ALA A 65 3.71 4.17 11.26
CA ALA A 65 4.49 5.27 11.83
C ALA A 65 3.58 6.41 12.30
N MET A 66 2.56 6.77 11.51
CA MET A 66 1.56 7.78 11.87
C MET A 66 0.64 7.35 13.02
N ALA A 67 0.33 6.05 13.16
CA ALA A 67 -0.43 5.54 14.30
C ALA A 67 0.37 5.58 15.61
N ASN A 68 1.70 5.51 15.51
CA ASN A 68 2.60 5.59 16.65
C ASN A 68 3.03 7.03 16.98
N ASP A 69 2.91 7.96 16.03
CA ASP A 69 3.15 9.37 16.26
C ASP A 69 1.89 10.06 16.84
N VAL A 70 1.98 10.53 18.09
CA VAL A 70 0.85 11.14 18.82
C VAL A 70 0.80 12.66 18.59
N THR A 71 1.30 13.14 17.44
CA THR A 71 1.26 14.57 17.12
C THR A 71 -0.17 15.01 16.81
N ASN A 72 -0.68 15.93 17.63
CA ASN A 72 -1.99 16.51 17.45
C ASN A 72 -1.88 17.67 16.43
N THR A 73 -1.91 17.37 15.12
CA THR A 73 -1.77 18.36 14.01
C THR A 73 -3.03 19.20 13.80
N ARG A 74 -3.69 19.52 14.90
CA ARG A 74 -5.08 19.89 14.97
C ARG A 74 -5.25 21.40 14.85
N ASN A 75 -6.23 21.83 14.04
CA ASN A 75 -6.65 23.22 14.01
C ASN A 75 -7.37 23.56 15.34
N ALA A 76 -7.11 24.73 15.94
CA ALA A 76 -7.70 25.10 17.22
C ALA A 76 -9.24 25.18 17.16
N ASN A 77 -9.83 25.40 15.98
CA ASN A 77 -11.23 25.84 15.80
C ASN A 77 -12.31 24.74 15.83
N TRP A 78 -12.07 23.61 16.48
CA TRP A 78 -13.02 22.49 16.57
C TRP A 78 -12.92 21.83 17.96
N THR A 79 -14.00 21.22 18.44
CA THR A 79 -14.04 20.35 19.61
C THR A 79 -14.48 18.95 19.18
N CYS A 80 -14.52 18.00 20.11
CA CYS A 80 -15.03 16.68 19.84
C CYS A 80 -16.33 16.44 20.60
N ASN A 81 -17.33 15.85 19.94
CA ASN A 81 -18.56 15.47 20.61
C ASN A 81 -18.51 14.02 21.12
N SER A 82 -19.52 13.62 21.89
CA SER A 82 -19.66 12.27 22.44
C SER A 82 -19.79 11.14 21.40
N SER A 83 -20.02 11.51 20.13
CA SER A 83 -20.02 10.59 18.98
C SER A 83 -18.65 10.46 18.33
N ALA A 84 -17.59 10.98 18.96
CA ALA A 84 -16.24 11.02 18.41
C ALA A 84 -16.19 11.67 17.02
N GLN A 85 -16.93 12.77 16.85
CA GLN A 85 -16.93 13.57 15.64
C GLN A 85 -16.37 14.97 15.92
N PRO A 86 -15.59 15.52 14.99
CA PRO A 86 -15.16 16.89 15.09
C PRO A 86 -16.32 17.88 14.88
N VAL A 87 -16.40 18.90 15.72
CA VAL A 87 -17.42 19.95 15.65
C VAL A 87 -16.73 21.30 15.66
N ALA A 88 -16.94 22.12 14.63
CA ALA A 88 -16.39 23.48 14.59
C ALA A 88 -16.94 24.33 15.74
N VAL A 89 -16.07 25.06 16.45
CA VAL A 89 -16.45 25.96 17.53
C VAL A 89 -15.81 27.33 17.33
N SER A 90 -16.55 28.39 17.67
CA SER A 90 -16.11 29.78 17.53
C SER A 90 -14.99 30.18 18.48
N ASN A 91 -14.93 29.55 19.67
CA ASN A 91 -13.82 29.63 20.61
C ASN A 91 -13.17 28.24 20.70
N GLY A 92 -12.24 28.01 19.79
CA GLY A 92 -11.46 26.80 19.69
C GLY A 92 -10.76 26.38 20.97
N THR A 93 -10.76 25.08 21.27
CA THR A 93 -9.93 24.52 22.33
C THR A 93 -8.51 24.33 21.78
N ALA A 94 -7.47 24.74 22.52
CA ALA A 94 -6.09 24.51 22.08
C ALA A 94 -5.82 22.99 21.89
N PRO A 95 -4.97 22.59 20.92
CA PRO A 95 -4.54 21.20 20.81
C PRO A 95 -4.03 20.66 22.16
N GLY A 96 -4.53 19.49 22.59
CA GLY A 96 -4.21 18.90 23.89
C GLY A 96 -5.20 19.19 25.03
N GLN A 97 -6.25 19.98 24.80
CA GLN A 97 -7.35 20.22 25.75
C GLN A 97 -8.71 19.70 25.27
N SER A 98 -8.76 18.97 24.15
CA SER A 98 -10.00 18.39 23.60
C SER A 98 -10.37 17.07 24.25
N ASP A 99 -11.68 16.81 24.38
CA ASP A 99 -12.21 15.57 24.96
C ASP A 99 -11.97 14.32 24.10
N CYS A 100 -11.48 14.47 22.87
CA CYS A 100 -11.07 13.33 22.05
C CYS A 100 -9.56 13.15 22.02
N VAL A 101 -9.19 11.88 22.09
CA VAL A 101 -7.81 11.39 22.01
C VAL A 101 -7.57 10.73 20.65
N PHE A 102 -6.33 10.80 20.18
CA PHE A 102 -5.89 10.02 19.03
C PHE A 102 -5.79 8.54 19.43
N ILE A 103 -6.54 7.67 18.74
CA ILE A 103 -6.55 6.23 19.01
C ILE A 103 -5.77 5.47 17.94
N GLY A 104 -5.67 5.97 16.71
CA GLY A 104 -4.91 5.26 15.67
C GLY A 104 -5.26 5.65 14.23
N ARG A 105 -5.17 4.67 13.33
CA ARG A 105 -5.38 4.83 11.89
C ARG A 105 -6.27 3.72 11.35
N TYR A 106 -7.16 4.08 10.44
CA TYR A 106 -7.89 3.16 9.57
C TYR A 106 -7.37 3.30 8.15
N LEU A 107 -7.21 2.17 7.49
CA LEU A 107 -6.83 2.07 6.09
C LEU A 107 -7.72 1.03 5.44
N SER A 108 -8.29 1.35 4.29
CA SER A 108 -9.03 0.43 3.45
C SER A 108 -8.42 0.41 2.05
N ILE A 109 -8.30 -0.79 1.49
CA ILE A 109 -7.91 -0.99 0.10
C ILE A 109 -9.01 -1.81 -0.56
N VAL A 110 -9.56 -1.30 -1.65
CA VAL A 110 -10.55 -1.97 -2.49
C VAL A 110 -9.97 -2.03 -3.89
N ASP A 111 -9.51 -3.21 -4.29
CA ASP A 111 -8.71 -3.43 -5.49
C ASP A 111 -7.46 -2.54 -5.53
N GLY A 112 -7.47 -1.47 -6.32
CA GLY A 112 -6.40 -0.48 -6.39
C GLY A 112 -6.71 0.83 -5.66
N ALA A 113 -7.94 1.03 -5.19
CA ALA A 113 -8.35 2.25 -4.49
C ALA A 113 -7.99 2.17 -3.01
N ILE A 114 -7.39 3.23 -2.49
CA ILE A 114 -6.86 3.31 -1.14
C ILE A 114 -7.53 4.50 -0.44
N ALA A 115 -8.05 4.27 0.76
CA ALA A 115 -8.54 5.34 1.62
C ALA A 115 -7.99 5.14 3.03
N SER A 116 -7.58 6.22 3.68
CA SER A 116 -6.99 6.17 5.02
C SER A 116 -7.42 7.38 5.83
N ALA A 117 -7.59 7.21 7.14
CA ALA A 117 -7.88 8.32 8.04
C ALA A 117 -7.46 8.01 9.48
N THR A 118 -7.38 9.07 10.27
CA THR A 118 -7.10 9.03 11.69
C THR A 118 -8.35 8.66 12.47
N ILE A 119 -8.17 7.75 13.43
CA ILE A 119 -9.18 7.32 14.38
C ILE A 119 -9.04 8.14 15.65
N ILE A 120 -10.15 8.73 16.06
CA ILE A 120 -10.30 9.48 17.30
C ILE A 120 -11.24 8.73 18.23
N GLY A 121 -10.97 8.84 19.53
CA GLY A 121 -11.77 8.25 20.59
C GLY A 121 -12.30 9.31 21.53
N TYR A 122 -13.59 9.25 21.85
CA TYR A 122 -14.19 10.00 22.95
C TYR A 122 -14.37 9.07 24.13
N GLU A 123 -13.79 9.40 25.28
CA GLU A 123 -13.92 8.60 26.49
C GLU A 123 -15.32 8.79 27.10
N ASN A 124 -16.12 7.74 27.12
CA ASN A 124 -17.48 7.74 27.65
C ASN A 124 -17.57 7.14 29.06
N SER A 125 -16.51 6.46 29.52
CA SER A 125 -16.44 5.77 30.80
C SER A 125 -15.00 5.62 31.26
N THR A 126 -14.77 5.74 32.56
CA THR A 126 -13.47 5.45 33.21
C THR A 126 -13.47 4.08 33.89
N ALA A 127 -14.43 3.21 33.56
CA ALA A 127 -14.56 1.90 34.18
C ALA A 127 -13.31 1.04 33.95
N ALA A 128 -12.87 0.30 34.97
CA ALA A 128 -11.73 -0.59 34.82
C ALA A 128 -12.02 -1.66 33.76
N ALA A 129 -11.13 -1.75 32.76
CA ALA A 129 -11.19 -2.76 31.72
C ALA A 129 -10.13 -3.84 31.95
N PRO A 130 -10.41 -5.12 31.58
CA PRO A 130 -9.49 -6.22 31.81
C PRO A 130 -8.26 -6.20 30.89
N ASN A 131 -8.31 -5.48 29.77
CA ASN A 131 -7.21 -5.29 28.82
C ASN A 131 -7.47 -4.07 27.94
N ASP A 132 -6.42 -3.61 27.24
CA ASP A 132 -6.46 -2.44 26.33
C ASP A 132 -7.59 -2.50 25.30
N ILE A 133 -7.83 -3.67 24.69
CA ILE A 133 -8.84 -3.80 23.63
C ILE A 133 -10.24 -3.68 24.23
N ALA A 134 -10.47 -4.28 25.40
CA ALA A 134 -11.73 -4.15 26.13
C ALA A 134 -11.96 -2.70 26.60
N GLU A 135 -10.89 -1.99 26.97
CA GLU A 135 -10.94 -0.56 27.30
C GLU A 135 -11.42 0.25 26.09
N ILE A 136 -10.73 0.14 24.96
CA ILE A 136 -11.12 0.82 23.71
C ILE A 136 -12.55 0.45 23.30
N ASN A 137 -12.93 -0.82 23.44
CA ASN A 137 -14.24 -1.28 23.01
C ASN A 137 -15.40 -0.80 23.92
N ASN A 138 -15.18 -0.71 25.23
CA ASN A 138 -16.24 -0.42 26.19
C ASN A 138 -16.27 1.05 26.63
N ASN A 139 -15.11 1.66 26.78
CA ASN A 139 -14.92 2.98 27.39
C ASN A 139 -14.76 4.11 26.37
N TYR A 140 -14.58 3.78 25.09
CA TYR A 140 -14.42 4.79 24.04
C TYR A 140 -15.51 4.66 22.98
N THR A 141 -16.05 5.79 22.56
CA THR A 141 -16.74 5.91 21.26
C THR A 141 -15.67 6.20 20.21
N LEU A 142 -15.66 5.45 19.10
CA LEU A 142 -14.67 5.61 18.04
C LEU A 142 -15.26 6.34 16.84
N GLY A 143 -14.45 7.18 16.21
CA GLY A 143 -14.82 7.89 15.00
C GLY A 143 -13.61 8.19 14.12
N ILE A 144 -13.88 8.66 12.91
CA ILE A 144 -12.86 9.14 11.98
C ILE A 144 -12.77 10.67 12.07
N SER A 145 -11.55 11.20 12.03
CA SER A 145 -11.30 12.61 11.76
C SER A 145 -11.44 12.90 10.26
N THR A 146 -12.46 13.66 9.89
CA THR A 146 -12.75 14.03 8.49
C THR A 146 -11.61 14.80 7.82
N ASP A 147 -10.86 15.59 8.61
CA ASP A 147 -9.74 16.40 8.13
C ASP A 147 -8.49 15.57 7.82
N SER A 148 -8.50 14.29 8.20
CA SER A 148 -7.40 13.35 8.00
C SER A 148 -7.65 12.32 6.91
N ILE A 149 -8.80 12.41 6.23
CA ILE A 149 -9.16 11.51 5.14
C ILE A 149 -8.21 11.77 3.98
N ASN A 150 -7.49 10.74 3.59
CA ASN A 150 -6.63 10.73 2.42
C ASN A 150 -6.98 9.56 1.52
N THR A 151 -7.25 9.84 0.26
CA THR A 151 -7.56 8.86 -0.77
C THR A 151 -6.47 8.84 -1.83
N SER A 152 -6.02 7.66 -2.22
CA SER A 152 -5.03 7.47 -3.28
C SER A 152 -5.35 6.21 -4.07
N THR A 153 -4.54 5.93 -5.09
CA THR A 153 -4.62 4.69 -5.86
C THR A 153 -3.26 4.02 -5.89
N MET A 154 -3.25 2.70 -6.01
CA MET A 154 -2.01 1.96 -6.23
C MET A 154 -1.34 2.39 -7.54
N GLU A 155 -0.02 2.44 -7.51
CA GLU A 155 0.79 2.82 -8.67
C GLU A 155 0.52 1.91 -9.87
N TRP A 156 0.65 2.48 -11.07
CA TRP A 156 0.54 1.79 -12.35
C TRP A 156 -0.80 1.07 -12.61
N GLY A 157 -1.87 1.47 -11.91
CA GLY A 157 -3.18 0.81 -12.04
C GLY A 157 -3.17 -0.63 -11.53
N SER A 158 -2.22 -0.96 -10.65
CA SER A 158 -2.18 -2.25 -9.96
C SER A 158 -3.31 -2.36 -8.94
N ALA A 159 -3.56 -3.59 -8.48
CA ALA A 159 -4.57 -3.88 -7.47
C ALA A 159 -4.06 -4.96 -6.51
N ILE A 160 -4.61 -5.01 -5.30
CA ILE A 160 -4.43 -6.18 -4.44
C ILE A 160 -5.25 -7.35 -4.97
N ALA A 161 -4.74 -8.57 -4.76
CA ALA A 161 -5.37 -9.81 -5.17
C ALA A 161 -5.21 -10.87 -4.07
N TRP A 162 -6.11 -11.85 -4.04
CA TRP A 162 -5.97 -13.02 -3.20
C TRP A 162 -4.81 -13.89 -3.70
N PRO A 163 -4.16 -14.64 -2.80
CA PRO A 163 -3.27 -15.72 -3.21
C PRO A 163 -3.97 -16.70 -4.14
N THR A 164 -3.19 -17.26 -5.07
CA THR A 164 -3.64 -18.27 -6.03
C THR A 164 -3.66 -19.67 -5.42
N SER A 165 -2.85 -19.93 -4.39
CA SER A 165 -2.83 -21.19 -3.63
C SER A 165 -2.39 -20.96 -2.17
N GLY A 166 -2.68 -21.93 -1.30
CA GLY A 166 -2.32 -21.94 0.12
C GLY A 166 -3.45 -21.51 1.06
N THR A 167 -3.11 -21.27 2.32
CA THR A 167 -4.07 -21.07 3.43
C THR A 167 -5.03 -19.88 3.26
N GLU A 168 -4.64 -18.85 2.51
CA GLU A 168 -5.47 -17.65 2.26
C GLU A 168 -6.00 -17.55 0.81
N ALA A 169 -5.89 -18.61 0.02
CA ALA A 169 -6.25 -18.55 -1.40
C ALA A 169 -7.76 -18.41 -1.63
N LYS A 170 -8.13 -17.58 -2.61
CA LYS A 170 -9.51 -17.46 -3.10
C LYS A 170 -9.54 -17.41 -4.62
N SER A 171 -10.57 -18.02 -5.20
CA SER A 171 -10.86 -17.97 -6.64
C SER A 171 -12.28 -17.45 -6.86
N PRO A 172 -12.46 -16.38 -7.66
CA PRO A 172 -11.44 -15.60 -8.36
C PRO A 172 -10.52 -14.81 -7.40
N THR A 173 -9.30 -14.50 -7.84
CA THR A 173 -8.34 -13.76 -6.99
C THR A 173 -8.64 -12.26 -6.86
N LYS A 174 -9.54 -11.74 -7.69
CA LYS A 174 -10.04 -10.37 -7.68
C LYS A 174 -11.56 -10.39 -7.80
N PRO A 175 -12.29 -9.37 -7.29
CA PRO A 175 -11.76 -8.24 -6.55
C PRO A 175 -11.29 -8.64 -5.15
N ARG A 176 -10.36 -7.87 -4.59
CA ARG A 176 -9.94 -8.05 -3.19
C ARG A 176 -10.10 -6.74 -2.43
N SER A 177 -10.68 -6.86 -1.26
CA SER A 177 -10.82 -5.76 -0.31
C SER A 177 -10.18 -6.15 1.01
N ILE A 178 -9.55 -5.19 1.66
CA ILE A 178 -9.02 -5.34 3.01
C ILE A 178 -9.18 -4.03 3.78
N ALA A 179 -9.66 -4.12 5.01
CA ALA A 179 -9.58 -3.06 6.01
C ALA A 179 -8.49 -3.40 7.02
N ILE A 180 -7.70 -2.41 7.38
CA ILE A 180 -6.60 -2.49 8.33
C ILE A 180 -6.84 -1.37 9.34
N LEU A 181 -6.93 -1.77 10.61
CA LEU A 181 -7.13 -0.88 11.73
C LEU A 181 -5.93 -1.02 12.65
N VAL A 182 -5.14 0.05 12.75
CA VAL A 182 -3.98 0.12 13.65
C VAL A 182 -4.36 1.04 14.80
N LEU A 183 -4.51 0.49 16.00
CA LEU A 183 -4.87 1.23 17.19
C LEU A 183 -3.72 1.26 18.18
N ARG A 184 -3.67 2.29 19.00
CA ARG A 184 -2.78 2.44 20.14
C ARG A 184 -3.61 2.59 21.40
N SER A 185 -3.31 1.80 22.42
CA SER A 185 -3.95 1.93 23.73
C SER A 185 -3.65 3.29 24.35
N PRO A 186 -4.68 4.05 24.79
CA PRO A 186 -4.46 5.30 25.54
C PRO A 186 -3.77 5.07 26.89
N SER A 187 -4.02 3.93 27.53
CA SER A 187 -3.54 3.63 28.88
C SER A 187 -2.14 2.99 28.87
N SER A 188 -1.90 2.01 28.00
CA SER A 188 -0.62 1.28 27.94
C SER A 188 0.34 1.82 26.88
N GLY A 189 -0.16 2.54 25.87
CA GLY A 189 0.61 2.97 24.71
C GLY A 189 0.95 1.85 23.72
N THR A 190 0.45 0.63 23.93
CA THR A 190 0.70 -0.53 23.05
C THR A 190 -0.11 -0.43 21.77
N SER A 191 0.50 -0.79 20.63
CA SER A 191 -0.15 -0.77 19.32
C SER A 191 -0.66 -2.16 18.89
N TYR A 192 -1.86 -2.19 18.34
CA TYR A 192 -2.60 -3.37 17.93
C TYR A 192 -3.07 -3.21 16.49
N THR A 193 -2.83 -4.22 15.65
CA THR A 193 -3.38 -4.29 14.30
C THR A 193 -4.52 -5.28 14.22
N PHE A 194 -5.62 -4.85 13.60
CA PHE A 194 -6.71 -5.69 13.18
C PHE A 194 -6.89 -5.59 11.67
N THR A 195 -7.22 -6.70 11.03
CA THR A 195 -7.50 -6.77 9.61
C THR A 195 -8.85 -7.42 9.36
N SER A 196 -9.52 -7.03 8.28
CA SER A 196 -10.84 -7.52 7.91
C SER A 196 -10.95 -7.63 6.38
N ASP A 197 -11.70 -8.62 5.89
CA ASP A 197 -12.08 -8.70 4.48
C ASP A 197 -13.28 -7.79 4.14
N THR A 198 -14.01 -7.37 5.18
CA THR A 198 -15.11 -6.40 5.06
C THR A 198 -14.56 -5.01 5.23
N VAL A 199 -14.71 -4.19 4.19
CA VAL A 199 -14.33 -2.78 4.19
C VAL A 199 -15.56 -1.92 4.46
N TYR A 200 -15.40 -0.91 5.30
CA TYR A 200 -16.39 0.14 5.51
C TYR A 200 -15.97 1.41 4.75
N ASP A 201 -16.95 2.08 4.13
CA ASP A 201 -16.71 3.36 3.45
C ASP A 201 -16.24 4.39 4.48
N ILE A 202 -15.12 5.04 4.19
CA ILE A 202 -14.45 5.97 5.09
C ILE A 202 -15.31 7.19 5.44
N ASN A 203 -16.27 7.54 4.59
CA ASN A 203 -17.17 8.68 4.78
C ASN A 203 -18.38 8.33 5.66
N THR A 204 -18.69 7.05 5.84
CA THR A 204 -19.91 6.60 6.56
C THR A 204 -19.60 5.59 7.67
N ILE A 205 -18.32 5.34 7.95
CA ILE A 205 -17.93 4.42 9.02
C ILE A 205 -18.44 4.91 10.37
N THR A 206 -18.87 3.98 11.20
CA THR A 206 -19.39 4.26 12.53
C THR A 206 -18.51 3.65 13.61
N SER A 207 -18.72 4.05 14.87
CA SER A 207 -18.08 3.38 16.01
C SER A 207 -18.38 1.88 16.03
N ALA A 208 -19.58 1.45 15.62
CA ALA A 208 -19.93 0.03 15.58
C ALA A 208 -19.13 -0.72 14.51
N SER A 209 -18.96 -0.11 13.34
CA SER A 209 -18.13 -0.66 12.25
C SER A 209 -16.67 -0.86 12.68
N LEU A 210 -16.09 0.13 13.36
CA LEU A 210 -14.72 0.04 13.89
C LEU A 210 -14.61 -1.02 14.99
N LYS A 211 -15.56 -1.05 15.92
CA LYS A 211 -15.59 -2.03 17.02
C LYS A 211 -15.78 -3.46 16.53
N ALA A 212 -16.52 -3.67 15.43
CA ALA A 212 -16.65 -4.98 14.81
C ALA A 212 -15.31 -5.57 14.33
N MET A 213 -14.28 -4.75 14.13
CA MET A 213 -12.93 -5.22 13.79
C MET A 213 -12.09 -5.63 15.00
N LEU A 214 -12.48 -5.25 16.23
CA LEU A 214 -11.72 -5.45 17.47
C LEU A 214 -11.85 -6.87 18.02
N VAL A 215 -11.46 -7.84 17.20
CA VAL A 215 -11.48 -9.26 17.57
C VAL A 215 -10.07 -9.69 17.98
N VAL A 216 -9.89 -10.01 19.26
CA VAL A 216 -8.62 -10.52 19.80
C VAL A 216 -8.49 -12.01 19.44
N SER A 217 -8.18 -12.26 18.17
CA SER A 217 -7.91 -13.59 17.64
C SER A 217 -6.84 -13.51 16.58
N THR A 218 -5.85 -14.38 16.69
CA THR A 218 -4.77 -14.47 15.72
C THR A 218 -5.04 -15.49 14.59
N ASN A 219 -6.23 -16.08 14.60
CA ASN A 219 -6.68 -17.13 13.67
C ASN A 219 -8.03 -16.80 13.00
N ALA A 220 -8.52 -15.57 13.12
CA ALA A 220 -9.82 -15.15 12.57
C ALA A 220 -9.74 -13.85 11.79
N VAL A 221 -10.70 -13.69 10.88
CA VAL A 221 -10.99 -12.44 10.15
C VAL A 221 -12.44 -12.06 10.48
N PRO A 222 -12.73 -10.83 10.95
CA PRO A 222 -11.76 -9.83 11.36
C PRO A 222 -10.93 -10.30 12.56
N GLY A 223 -9.72 -9.77 12.70
CA GLY A 223 -8.84 -10.12 13.81
C GLY A 223 -7.39 -9.74 13.55
N GLN A 224 -6.49 -10.33 14.34
CA GLN A 224 -5.06 -10.04 14.36
C GLN A 224 -4.25 -11.12 13.63
N MET A 225 -4.90 -11.89 12.75
CA MET A 225 -4.20 -12.89 11.95
C MET A 225 -3.23 -12.25 10.96
N GLN A 226 -2.19 -13.01 10.58
CA GLN A 226 -1.30 -12.62 9.49
C GLN A 226 -2.07 -12.44 8.18
N ARG A 227 -1.59 -11.55 7.30
CA ARG A 227 -2.22 -11.30 5.99
C ARG A 227 -1.19 -11.27 4.89
N THR A 228 -1.44 -12.05 3.84
CA THR A 228 -0.66 -12.01 2.60
C THR A 228 -1.41 -11.22 1.53
N LEU A 229 -0.87 -10.09 1.09
CA LEU A 229 -1.43 -9.25 0.03
C LEU A 229 -0.64 -9.47 -1.27
N CYS A 230 -1.22 -10.21 -2.22
CA CYS A 230 -0.64 -10.29 -3.56
C CYS A 230 -0.92 -9.00 -4.32
N VAL A 231 0.03 -8.55 -5.14
CA VAL A 231 -0.18 -7.44 -6.07
C VAL A 231 -0.39 -8.00 -7.46
N ASP A 232 -1.44 -7.56 -8.13
CA ASP A 232 -1.71 -7.84 -9.54
C ASP A 232 -1.18 -6.70 -10.42
N ALA A 233 -0.38 -7.08 -11.42
CA ALA A 233 0.28 -6.14 -12.32
C ALA A 233 -0.60 -5.71 -13.51
N ASN A 234 -1.93 -5.71 -13.34
CA ASN A 234 -2.91 -5.37 -14.37
C ASN A 234 -2.66 -6.09 -15.72
N GLY A 235 -2.51 -7.42 -15.66
CA GLY A 235 -2.29 -8.27 -16.83
C GLY A 235 -0.85 -8.32 -17.36
N ALA A 236 0.10 -7.57 -16.78
CA ALA A 236 1.51 -7.72 -17.11
C ALA A 236 2.06 -9.05 -16.60
N THR A 237 2.80 -9.77 -17.46
CA THR A 237 3.52 -10.98 -17.06
C THR A 237 4.81 -10.58 -16.34
N VAL A 238 4.94 -11.00 -15.08
CA VAL A 238 6.11 -10.73 -14.25
C VAL A 238 6.83 -12.05 -13.93
N PRO A 239 8.17 -12.07 -13.91
CA PRO A 239 8.94 -13.29 -13.73
C PRO A 239 8.85 -13.85 -12.30
N GLU A 240 8.72 -12.97 -11.31
CA GLU A 240 8.55 -13.34 -9.90
C GLU A 240 7.50 -12.45 -9.26
N LYS A 241 6.50 -13.07 -8.62
CA LYS A 241 5.47 -12.36 -7.88
C LYS A 241 5.90 -12.17 -6.43
N ILE A 242 5.64 -10.97 -5.93
CA ILE A 242 5.99 -10.49 -4.61
C ILE A 242 4.68 -10.13 -3.88
N ALA A 243 4.55 -10.62 -2.66
CA ALA A 243 3.48 -10.26 -1.74
C ALA A 243 3.95 -9.18 -0.76
N VAL A 244 3.04 -8.32 -0.35
CA VAL A 244 3.18 -7.54 0.88
C VAL A 244 2.58 -8.34 2.03
N TYR A 245 3.36 -8.62 3.05
CA TYR A 245 3.00 -9.45 4.19
C TYR A 245 2.82 -8.59 5.43
N ILE A 246 1.72 -8.80 6.14
CA ILE A 246 1.42 -8.20 7.44
C ILE A 246 1.55 -9.30 8.49
N GLY A 247 2.45 -9.11 9.45
CA GLY A 247 2.65 -10.05 10.56
C GLY A 247 1.40 -10.24 11.42
N GLN A 248 1.30 -11.43 12.02
CA GLN A 248 0.31 -11.72 13.06
C GLN A 248 0.51 -10.74 14.22
N ALA A 249 -0.58 -10.14 14.71
CA ALA A 249 -0.55 -9.14 15.77
C ALA A 249 0.50 -8.02 15.57
N ALA A 250 0.68 -7.57 14.32
CA ALA A 250 1.63 -6.52 13.98
C ALA A 250 1.48 -5.28 14.89
N SER A 251 2.55 -4.90 15.58
CA SER A 251 2.59 -3.74 16.49
C SER A 251 3.27 -2.51 15.88
N ASP A 252 4.03 -2.69 14.80
CA ASP A 252 4.83 -1.63 14.20
C ASP A 252 5.09 -1.85 12.70
N ALA A 253 5.74 -0.87 12.07
CA ALA A 253 6.04 -0.87 10.64
C ALA A 253 7.02 -1.98 10.20
N SER A 254 7.84 -2.52 11.11
CA SER A 254 8.79 -3.59 10.79
C SER A 254 8.09 -4.94 10.56
N ALA A 255 6.88 -5.11 11.10
CA ALA A 255 6.03 -6.27 10.84
C ALA A 255 5.44 -6.30 9.41
N ILE A 256 5.72 -5.26 8.60
CA ILE A 256 5.33 -5.18 7.20
C ILE A 256 6.52 -5.50 6.30
N GLU A 257 6.41 -6.61 5.59
CA GLU A 257 7.50 -7.16 4.79
C GLU A 257 7.07 -7.41 3.35
N THR A 258 8.05 -7.53 2.47
CA THR A 258 7.83 -8.04 1.11
C THR A 258 8.40 -9.45 1.05
N ARG A 259 7.61 -10.39 0.56
CA ARG A 259 8.01 -11.80 0.46
C ARG A 259 7.77 -12.30 -0.95
N THR A 260 8.74 -13.00 -1.51
CA THR A 260 8.52 -13.76 -2.74
C THR A 260 7.91 -15.11 -2.40
N ASN A 261 7.42 -15.83 -3.42
CA ASN A 261 6.92 -17.20 -3.22
C ASN A 261 8.00 -18.14 -2.65
N ALA A 262 9.27 -17.93 -3.01
CA ALA A 262 10.38 -18.71 -2.50
C ALA A 262 10.66 -18.37 -1.02
N THR A 263 10.68 -17.09 -0.67
CA THR A 263 10.83 -16.65 0.73
C THR A 263 9.69 -17.19 1.60
N THR A 264 8.46 -17.12 1.12
CA THR A 264 7.28 -17.62 1.86
C THR A 264 7.41 -19.11 2.17
N GLN A 265 7.82 -19.92 1.19
CA GLN A 265 8.08 -21.35 1.39
C GLN A 265 9.24 -21.61 2.36
N SER A 266 10.33 -20.84 2.29
CA SER A 266 11.46 -21.01 3.22
C SER A 266 11.11 -20.70 4.67
N LEU A 267 10.10 -19.85 4.89
CA LEU A 267 9.57 -19.52 6.22
C LEU A 267 8.44 -20.47 6.66
N GLY A 268 8.20 -21.56 5.93
CA GLY A 268 7.19 -22.57 6.24
C GLY A 268 5.76 -22.20 5.82
N GLY A 269 5.57 -21.12 5.06
CA GLY A 269 4.27 -20.75 4.49
C GLY A 269 3.97 -21.49 3.19
N ASP A 270 2.68 -21.70 2.90
CA ASP A 270 2.20 -22.37 1.69
C ASP A 270 1.57 -21.41 0.65
N THR A 271 1.38 -20.15 1.03
CA THR A 271 0.73 -19.12 0.23
C THR A 271 1.56 -18.75 -1.01
N LYS A 272 0.90 -18.67 -2.17
CA LYS A 272 1.53 -18.21 -3.42
C LYS A 272 0.71 -17.12 -4.11
N CYS A 273 1.42 -16.10 -4.58
CA CYS A 273 0.95 -15.17 -5.59
C CYS A 273 1.37 -15.72 -6.98
#